data_AF-A0AAV7CH52-F1
#
_entry.id   AF-A0AAV7CH52-F1
#
_cell.length_a   1.000
_cell.length_b   1.000
_cell.length_c   1.000
_cell.angle_alpha   90.00
_cell.angle_beta   90.00
_cell.angle_gamma   90.00
#
_symmetry.space_group_name_H-M   'P 1'
#
loop_
_entity.id
_entity.type
_entity.pdbx_description
1 polymer ?
#
loop_
_entity_poly.entity_id
_entity_poly.type
_entity_poly.pdbx_seq_one_letter_code
_entity_poly.pdbx_strand_id
1 'polypeptide(L)'
;MKAYMKQLKKQQKEMNSMKKKHDKVKEIVGQHTKEWSELLNTQSAEVQDLQDLHLGQQCDLLKKLLITVQEQQIQQLKLSHDRESKEMRANQAKISMENSKAISQDKSIKNKAERERRVRELNSSNTKKFLEERKRLAMKQSKEMDQLKKAQLEHLEMLEKQNEQLLKSCHAVSHSQGKGNPADGQTGSRDGPQASNSCVKLQNAN
;
A
#
# COMPACT_ATOMS: atom_id res chain seq x y z
N MET A 1 84.87 -27.72 2.99
CA MET A 1 84.65 -26.28 2.71
C MET A 1 83.93 -25.99 1.37
N LYS A 2 84.52 -26.25 0.19
CA LYS A 2 83.89 -25.93 -1.11
C LYS A 2 82.52 -26.60 -1.36
N ALA A 3 82.36 -27.88 -1.02
CA ALA A 3 81.09 -28.60 -1.17
C ALA A 3 79.98 -28.03 -0.29
N TYR A 4 80.31 -27.67 0.96
CA TYR A 4 79.39 -27.03 1.90
C TYR A 4 78.90 -25.67 1.40
N MET A 5 79.81 -24.83 0.88
CA MET A 5 79.44 -23.53 0.27
C MET A 5 78.55 -23.69 -0.98
N LYS A 6 78.78 -24.73 -1.80
CA LYS A 6 77.92 -25.03 -2.95
C LYS A 6 76.51 -25.44 -2.50
N GLN A 7 76.41 -26.24 -1.44
CA GLN A 7 75.14 -26.67 -0.87
C GLN A 7 74.35 -25.48 -0.29
N LEU A 8 75.00 -24.60 0.48
CA LEU A 8 74.38 -23.38 1.00
C LEU A 8 73.83 -22.49 -0.12
N LYS A 9 74.59 -22.28 -1.21
CA LYS A 9 74.11 -21.51 -2.37
C LYS A 9 72.92 -22.16 -3.06
N LYS A 10 72.87 -23.49 -3.14
CA LYS A 10 71.73 -24.24 -3.70
C LYS A 10 70.48 -24.04 -2.83
N GLN A 11 70.61 -24.23 -1.52
CA GLN A 11 69.51 -24.01 -0.56
C GLN A 11 69.00 -22.56 -0.59
N GLN A 12 69.88 -21.57 -0.69
CA GLN A 12 69.49 -20.16 -0.82
C GLN A 12 68.65 -19.90 -2.08
N LYS A 13 69.01 -20.50 -3.22
CA LYS A 13 68.23 -20.38 -4.46
C LYS A 13 66.86 -21.04 -4.35
N GLU A 14 66.81 -22.23 -3.77
CA GLU A 14 65.56 -22.96 -3.53
C GLU A 14 64.63 -22.17 -2.60
N MET A 15 65.16 -21.64 -1.49
CA MET A 15 64.42 -20.78 -0.57
C MET A 15 63.88 -19.52 -1.27
N ASN A 16 64.69 -18.85 -2.08
CA ASN A 16 64.26 -17.66 -2.83
C ASN A 16 63.17 -18.00 -3.86
N SER A 17 63.26 -19.16 -4.53
CA SER A 17 62.24 -19.65 -5.46
C SER A 17 60.93 -19.94 -4.75
N MET A 18 60.99 -20.59 -3.59
CA MET A 18 59.82 -20.87 -2.75
C MET A 18 59.14 -19.59 -2.25
N LYS A 19 59.92 -18.59 -1.81
CA LYS A 19 59.38 -17.27 -1.41
C LYS A 19 58.62 -16.60 -2.56
N LYS A 20 59.21 -16.53 -3.76
CA LYS A 20 58.55 -15.94 -4.95
C LYS A 20 57.23 -16.64 -5.31
N LYS A 21 57.19 -17.97 -5.23
CA LYS A 21 55.95 -18.73 -5.45
C LYS A 21 54.89 -18.42 -4.40
N HIS A 22 55.29 -18.36 -3.13
CA HIS A 22 54.40 -18.00 -2.02
C HIS A 22 53.82 -16.59 -2.19
N ASP A 23 54.65 -15.61 -2.55
CA ASP A 23 54.19 -14.23 -2.78
C ASP A 23 53.19 -14.16 -3.95
N LYS A 24 53.43 -14.90 -5.03
CA LYS A 24 52.50 -14.99 -6.17
C LYS A 24 51.17 -15.66 -5.77
N VAL A 25 51.20 -16.70 -4.94
CA VAL A 25 49.98 -17.32 -4.40
C VAL A 25 49.20 -16.32 -3.55
N LYS A 26 49.89 -15.56 -2.68
CA LYS A 26 49.26 -14.53 -1.84
C LYS A 26 48.61 -13.42 -2.68
N GLU A 27 49.26 -12.98 -3.74
CA GLU A 27 48.71 -12.01 -4.70
C GLU A 27 47.45 -12.53 -5.37
N ILE A 28 47.48 -13.76 -5.90
CA ILE A 28 46.32 -14.39 -6.55
C ILE A 28 45.15 -14.54 -5.55
N VAL A 29 45.40 -14.99 -4.33
CA VAL A 29 44.36 -15.10 -3.28
C VAL A 29 43.76 -13.73 -2.94
N GLY A 30 44.59 -12.68 -2.87
CA GLY A 30 44.13 -11.32 -2.66
C GLY A 30 43.24 -10.83 -3.81
N GLN A 31 43.64 -11.10 -5.05
CA GLN A 31 42.88 -10.74 -6.24
C GLN A 31 41.53 -11.47 -6.30
N HIS A 32 41.52 -12.79 -6.06
CA HIS A 32 40.28 -13.58 -6.02
C HIS A 32 39.34 -13.11 -4.91
N THR A 33 39.87 -12.76 -3.73
CA THR A 33 39.07 -12.19 -2.64
C THR A 33 38.41 -10.88 -3.07
N LYS A 34 39.17 -10.02 -3.78
CA LYS A 34 38.65 -8.73 -4.29
C LYS A 34 37.57 -8.93 -5.35
N GLU A 35 37.82 -9.74 -6.36
CA GLU A 35 36.85 -10.04 -7.42
C GLU A 35 35.56 -10.64 -6.85
N TRP A 36 35.68 -11.54 -5.86
CA TRP A 36 34.54 -12.11 -5.17
C TRP A 36 33.74 -11.06 -4.40
N SER A 37 34.41 -10.15 -3.68
CA SER A 37 33.73 -9.04 -2.99
C SER A 37 33.02 -8.10 -3.96
N GLU A 38 33.64 -7.77 -5.11
CA GLU A 38 33.03 -6.93 -6.15
C GLU A 38 31.81 -7.60 -6.78
N LEU A 39 31.88 -8.91 -7.05
CA LEU A 39 30.75 -9.69 -7.54
C LEU A 39 29.59 -9.68 -6.53
N LEU A 40 29.89 -9.96 -5.25
CA LEU A 40 28.88 -9.99 -4.20
C LEU A 40 28.21 -8.61 -4.01
N ASN A 41 28.99 -7.53 -4.07
CA ASN A 41 28.46 -6.17 -3.99
C ASN A 41 27.55 -5.84 -5.17
N THR A 42 27.94 -6.25 -6.38
CA THR A 42 27.14 -6.02 -7.60
C THR A 42 25.82 -6.80 -7.51
N GLN A 43 25.88 -8.08 -7.15
CA GLN A 43 24.69 -8.91 -6.96
C GLN A 43 23.77 -8.33 -5.86
N SER A 44 24.35 -7.85 -4.75
CA SER A 44 23.59 -7.22 -3.67
C SER A 44 22.85 -5.96 -4.15
N ALA A 45 23.53 -5.11 -4.92
CA ALA A 45 22.94 -3.92 -5.51
C ALA A 45 21.81 -4.26 -6.49
N GLU A 46 22.01 -5.23 -7.38
CA GLU A 46 20.98 -5.67 -8.33
C GLU A 46 19.73 -6.22 -7.62
N VAL A 47 19.92 -7.02 -6.56
CA VAL A 47 18.81 -7.54 -5.74
C VAL A 47 18.07 -6.40 -5.06
N GLN A 48 18.79 -5.41 -4.51
CA GLN A 48 18.20 -4.24 -3.88
C GLN A 48 17.37 -3.42 -4.87
N ASP A 49 17.90 -3.15 -6.06
CA ASP A 49 17.21 -2.39 -7.11
C ASP A 49 15.92 -3.09 -7.57
N LEU A 50 15.96 -4.42 -7.75
CA LEU A 50 14.78 -5.21 -8.09
C LEU A 50 13.74 -5.19 -6.97
N GLN A 51 14.16 -5.27 -5.72
CA GLN A 51 13.27 -5.20 -4.57
C GLN A 51 12.59 -3.82 -4.47
N ASP A 52 13.35 -2.74 -4.65
CA ASP A 52 12.82 -1.37 -4.62
C ASP A 52 11.84 -1.12 -5.77
N LEU A 53 12.18 -1.59 -6.98
CA LEU A 53 11.28 -1.52 -8.13
C LEU A 53 9.96 -2.27 -7.87
N HIS A 54 10.05 -3.50 -7.36
CA HIS A 54 8.88 -4.32 -7.09
C HIS A 54 7.99 -3.70 -6.00
N LEU A 55 8.59 -3.18 -4.95
CA LEU A 55 7.87 -2.53 -3.86
C LEU A 55 7.16 -1.26 -4.35
N GLY A 56 7.82 -0.45 -5.19
CA GLY A 56 7.20 0.71 -5.83
C GLY A 56 5.98 0.33 -6.68
N GLN A 57 6.11 -0.69 -7.52
CA GLN A 57 5.00 -1.20 -8.33
C GLN A 57 3.81 -1.68 -7.50
N GLN A 58 4.06 -2.38 -6.38
CA GLN A 58 3.00 -2.79 -5.46
C GLN A 58 2.30 -1.58 -4.81
N CYS A 59 3.06 -0.57 -4.39
CA CYS A 59 2.50 0.66 -3.83
C CYS A 59 1.58 1.38 -4.82
N ASP A 60 2.01 1.51 -6.07
CA ASP A 60 1.23 2.15 -7.13
C ASP A 60 -0.05 1.36 -7.47
N LEU A 61 0.05 0.03 -7.52
CA LEU A 61 -1.10 -0.83 -7.75
C LEU A 61 -2.14 -0.69 -6.63
N LEU A 62 -1.70 -0.69 -5.37
CA LEU A 62 -2.60 -0.50 -4.22
C LEU A 62 -3.30 0.86 -4.28
N LYS A 63 -2.56 1.94 -4.58
CA LYS A 63 -3.14 3.28 -4.77
C LYS A 63 -4.19 3.29 -5.88
N LYS A 64 -3.90 2.68 -7.02
CA LYS A 64 -4.83 2.59 -8.16
C LYS A 64 -6.11 1.82 -7.82
N LEU A 65 -5.98 0.69 -7.13
CA LEU A 65 -7.13 -0.09 -6.68
C LEU A 65 -7.98 0.71 -5.69
N LEU A 66 -7.34 1.40 -4.74
CA LEU A 66 -8.04 2.26 -3.79
C LEU A 66 -8.85 3.35 -4.51
N ILE A 67 -8.23 4.09 -5.44
CA ILE A 67 -8.92 5.13 -6.22
C ILE A 67 -10.12 4.54 -6.97
N THR A 68 -9.96 3.37 -7.58
CA THR A 68 -11.06 2.70 -8.30
C THR A 68 -12.25 2.40 -7.38
N VAL A 69 -11.99 1.90 -6.16
CA VAL A 69 -13.05 1.66 -5.17
C VAL A 69 -13.69 2.97 -4.71
N GLN A 70 -12.90 4.02 -4.52
CA GLN A 70 -13.41 5.34 -4.13
C GLN A 70 -14.34 5.94 -5.19
N GLU A 71 -14.00 5.79 -6.47
CA GLU A 71 -14.85 6.18 -7.59
C GLU A 71 -16.17 5.40 -7.60
N GLN A 72 -16.11 4.09 -7.38
CA GLN A 72 -17.31 3.23 -7.28
C GLN A 72 -18.22 3.65 -6.12
N GLN A 73 -17.65 3.94 -4.94
CA GLN A 73 -18.42 4.42 -3.78
C GLN A 73 -19.14 5.75 -4.09
N ILE A 74 -18.47 6.69 -4.76
CA ILE A 74 -19.08 7.96 -5.17
C ILE A 74 -20.23 7.73 -6.15
N GLN A 75 -20.04 6.85 -7.15
CA GLN A 75 -21.08 6.52 -8.11
C GLN A 75 -22.30 5.88 -7.43
N GLN A 76 -22.08 4.92 -6.53
CA GLN A 76 -23.17 4.29 -5.76
C GLN A 76 -23.93 5.30 -4.90
N LEU A 77 -23.21 6.21 -4.22
CA LEU A 77 -23.83 7.24 -3.40
C LEU A 77 -24.69 8.19 -4.26
N LYS A 78 -24.20 8.62 -5.42
CA LYS A 78 -24.97 9.44 -6.37
C LYS A 78 -26.25 8.74 -6.85
N LEU A 79 -26.17 7.46 -7.19
CA LEU A 79 -27.35 6.67 -7.58
C LEU A 79 -28.38 6.59 -6.44
N SER A 80 -27.92 6.42 -5.20
CA SER A 80 -28.78 6.44 -4.01
C SER A 80 -29.47 7.81 -3.84
N HIS A 81 -28.70 8.90 -3.94
CA HIS A 81 -29.22 10.28 -3.86
C HIS A 81 -30.26 10.58 -4.93
N ASP A 82 -30.03 10.11 -6.16
CA ASP A 82 -31.00 10.25 -7.26
C ASP A 82 -32.29 9.49 -6.99
N ARG A 83 -32.19 8.28 -6.44
CA ARG A 83 -33.35 7.47 -6.05
C ARG A 83 -34.16 8.15 -4.95
N GLU A 84 -33.51 8.58 -3.87
CA GLU A 84 -34.16 9.27 -2.75
C GLU A 84 -34.83 10.58 -3.22
N SER A 85 -34.20 11.31 -4.14
CA SER A 85 -34.74 12.54 -4.71
C SER A 85 -35.97 12.30 -5.60
N LYS A 86 -36.00 11.19 -6.34
CA LYS A 86 -37.17 10.77 -7.13
C LYS A 86 -38.31 10.33 -6.23
N GLU A 87 -38.02 9.54 -5.21
CA GLU A 87 -38.98 9.06 -4.22
C GLU A 87 -39.63 10.21 -3.45
N MET A 88 -38.83 11.17 -2.97
CA MET A 88 -39.34 12.38 -2.32
C MET A 88 -40.31 13.14 -3.23
N ARG A 89 -39.97 13.36 -4.50
CA ARG A 89 -40.87 14.02 -5.46
C ARG A 89 -42.17 13.25 -5.69
N ALA A 90 -42.08 11.92 -5.81
CA ALA A 90 -43.26 11.06 -5.93
C ALA A 90 -44.16 11.16 -4.68
N ASN A 91 -43.57 11.19 -3.48
CA ASN A 91 -44.28 11.37 -2.22
C ASN A 91 -44.95 12.76 -2.12
N GLN A 92 -44.28 13.83 -2.57
CA GLN A 92 -44.88 15.17 -2.62
C GLN A 92 -46.09 15.23 -3.56
N ALA A 93 -46.00 14.60 -4.73
CA ALA A 93 -47.12 14.49 -5.66
C ALA A 93 -48.29 13.69 -5.06
N LYS A 94 -48.00 12.55 -4.43
CA LYS A 94 -48.99 11.71 -3.75
C LYS A 94 -49.71 12.48 -2.64
N ILE A 95 -48.97 13.14 -1.75
CA ILE A 95 -49.53 13.97 -0.67
C ILE A 95 -50.44 15.06 -1.25
N SER A 96 -50.01 15.74 -2.32
CA SER A 96 -50.81 16.80 -2.97
C SER A 96 -52.14 16.26 -3.53
N MET A 97 -52.11 15.08 -4.14
CA MET A 97 -53.32 14.41 -4.64
C MET A 97 -54.25 13.96 -3.50
N GLU A 98 -53.72 13.34 -2.46
CA GLU A 98 -54.48 12.89 -1.29
C GLU A 98 -55.13 14.06 -0.56
N ASN A 99 -54.39 15.14 -0.37
CA ASN A 99 -54.88 16.40 0.20
C ASN A 99 -56.04 16.98 -0.60
N SER A 100 -55.93 16.99 -1.94
CA SER A 100 -56.99 17.46 -2.83
C SER A 100 -58.25 16.59 -2.72
N LYS A 101 -58.07 15.25 -2.64
CA LYS A 101 -59.17 14.31 -2.42
C LYS A 101 -59.83 14.51 -1.07
N ALA A 102 -59.06 14.73 -0.01
CA ALA A 102 -59.55 14.95 1.34
C ALA A 102 -60.44 16.21 1.41
N ILE A 103 -59.99 17.34 0.85
CA ILE A 103 -60.83 18.55 0.74
C ILE A 103 -62.09 18.25 -0.08
N SER A 104 -61.99 17.48 -1.16
CA SER A 104 -63.16 17.24 -2.01
C SER A 104 -64.26 16.42 -1.33
N GLN A 105 -63.85 15.46 -0.48
CA GLN A 105 -64.70 14.51 0.24
C GLN A 105 -65.17 15.04 1.60
N ASP A 106 -64.60 16.15 2.06
CA ASP A 106 -64.98 16.79 3.32
C ASP A 106 -66.40 17.35 3.24
N LYS A 107 -67.33 16.67 3.92
CA LYS A 107 -68.75 17.03 3.99
C LYS A 107 -69.03 18.27 4.83
N SER A 108 -68.06 18.71 5.65
CA SER A 108 -68.20 19.91 6.48
C SER A 108 -68.08 21.21 5.68
N ILE A 109 -67.47 21.16 4.48
CA ILE A 109 -67.30 22.31 3.58
C ILE A 109 -68.59 22.54 2.80
N LYS A 110 -69.32 23.59 3.17
CA LYS A 110 -70.70 23.80 2.70
C LYS A 110 -70.80 24.54 1.36
N ASN A 111 -69.78 25.31 0.98
CA ASN A 111 -69.83 26.15 -0.22
C ASN A 111 -68.51 26.19 -1.02
N LYS A 112 -68.60 26.66 -2.26
CA LYS A 112 -67.47 26.73 -3.21
C LYS A 112 -66.36 27.69 -2.73
N ALA A 113 -66.73 28.85 -2.20
CA ALA A 113 -65.77 29.85 -1.74
C ALA A 113 -64.91 29.34 -0.57
N GLU A 114 -65.53 28.63 0.38
CA GLU A 114 -64.83 27.97 1.49
C GLU A 114 -63.91 26.88 0.98
N ARG A 115 -64.36 26.05 0.03
CA ARG A 115 -63.53 25.02 -0.60
C ARG A 115 -62.28 25.62 -1.25
N GLU A 116 -62.46 26.66 -2.07
CA GLU A 116 -61.34 27.36 -2.72
C GLU A 116 -60.39 28.02 -1.71
N ARG A 117 -60.93 28.56 -0.61
CA ARG A 117 -60.10 29.08 0.49
C ARG A 117 -59.26 27.97 1.12
N ARG A 118 -59.86 26.82 1.48
CA ARG A 118 -59.15 25.67 2.07
C ARG A 118 -58.09 25.11 1.13
N VAL A 119 -58.36 25.02 -0.18
CA VAL A 119 -57.38 24.61 -1.18
C VAL A 119 -56.19 25.57 -1.21
N ARG A 120 -56.41 26.89 -1.18
CA ARG A 120 -55.32 27.88 -1.16
C ARG A 120 -54.47 27.79 0.09
N GLU A 121 -55.09 27.72 1.26
CA GLU A 121 -54.40 27.59 2.54
C GLU A 121 -53.56 26.29 2.57
N LEU A 122 -54.13 25.17 2.11
CA LEU A 122 -53.43 23.89 2.06
C LEU A 122 -52.28 23.89 1.04
N ASN A 123 -52.47 24.48 -0.13
CA ASN A 123 -51.40 24.61 -1.14
C ASN A 123 -50.24 25.46 -0.62
N SER A 124 -50.52 26.56 0.08
CA SER A 124 -49.50 27.38 0.73
C SER A 124 -48.71 26.58 1.77
N SER A 125 -49.42 25.83 2.63
CA SER A 125 -48.80 24.96 3.64
C SER A 125 -47.93 23.86 3.02
N ASN A 126 -48.45 23.16 1.99
CA ASN A 126 -47.72 22.12 1.28
C ASN A 126 -46.46 22.65 0.60
N THR A 127 -46.55 23.82 -0.04
CA THR A 127 -45.40 24.46 -0.71
C THR A 127 -44.27 24.71 0.29
N LYS A 128 -44.60 25.24 1.48
CA LYS A 128 -43.61 25.45 2.55
C LYS A 128 -42.98 24.13 3.00
N LYS A 129 -43.81 23.13 3.30
CA LYS A 129 -43.36 21.79 3.74
C LYS A 129 -42.42 21.14 2.71
N PHE A 130 -42.80 21.17 1.43
CA PHE A 130 -42.02 20.56 0.35
C PHE A 130 -40.67 21.26 0.14
N LEU A 131 -40.63 22.58 0.29
CA LEU A 131 -39.39 23.34 0.21
C LEU A 131 -38.45 23.00 1.36
N GLU A 132 -38.98 22.88 2.58
CA GLU A 132 -38.20 22.45 3.76
C GLU A 132 -37.68 21.02 3.61
N GLU A 133 -38.49 20.09 3.12
CA GLU A 133 -38.08 18.70 2.83
C GLU A 133 -36.94 18.65 1.80
N ARG A 134 -37.06 19.40 0.70
CA ARG A 134 -36.02 19.49 -0.34
C ARG A 134 -34.73 20.07 0.22
N LYS A 135 -34.82 21.14 1.02
CA LYS A 135 -33.67 21.75 1.68
C LYS A 135 -32.99 20.77 2.64
N ARG A 136 -33.77 20.06 3.45
CA ARG A 136 -33.27 19.04 4.38
C ARG A 136 -32.58 17.90 3.65
N LEU A 137 -33.18 17.40 2.56
CA LEU A 137 -32.59 16.35 1.75
C LEU A 137 -31.27 16.79 1.10
N ALA A 138 -31.24 17.98 0.49
CA ALA A 138 -30.01 18.51 -0.11
C ALA A 138 -28.88 18.68 0.91
N MET A 139 -29.20 19.20 2.12
CA MET A 139 -28.22 19.32 3.21
C MET A 139 -27.73 17.95 3.69
N LYS A 140 -28.61 16.95 3.77
CA LYS A 140 -28.24 15.57 4.11
C LYS A 140 -27.27 14.98 3.08
N GLN A 141 -27.62 15.07 1.79
CA GLN A 141 -26.80 14.56 0.69
C GLN A 141 -25.42 15.23 0.63
N SER A 142 -25.36 16.55 0.85
CA SER A 142 -24.09 17.28 0.95
C SER A 142 -23.22 16.74 2.08
N LYS A 143 -23.77 16.57 3.28
CA LYS A 143 -23.03 16.05 4.44
C LYS A 143 -22.52 14.63 4.22
N GLU A 144 -23.34 13.76 3.64
CA GLU A 144 -22.94 12.38 3.31
C GLU A 144 -21.78 12.35 2.30
N MET A 145 -21.84 13.21 1.27
CA MET A 145 -20.75 13.34 0.30
C MET A 145 -19.45 13.84 0.95
N ASP A 146 -19.54 14.84 1.81
CA ASP A 146 -18.37 15.39 2.51
C ASP A 146 -17.75 14.36 3.47
N GLN A 147 -18.59 13.60 4.18
CA GLN A 147 -18.15 12.51 5.04
C GLN A 147 -17.46 11.40 4.24
N LEU A 148 -18.03 11.00 3.10
CA LEU A 148 -17.42 9.99 2.23
C LEU A 148 -16.05 10.48 1.73
N LYS A 149 -15.96 11.71 1.19
CA LYS A 149 -14.68 12.27 0.73
C LYS A 149 -13.64 12.37 1.83
N LYS A 150 -14.05 12.74 3.04
CA LYS A 150 -13.16 12.77 4.20
C LYS A 150 -12.59 11.38 4.50
N ALA A 151 -13.45 10.37 4.57
CA ALA A 151 -13.01 8.99 4.79
C ALA A 151 -12.08 8.50 3.67
N GLN A 152 -12.36 8.84 2.41
CA GLN A 152 -11.51 8.50 1.27
C GLN A 152 -10.12 9.12 1.38
N LEU A 153 -10.02 10.37 1.83
CA LEU A 153 -8.74 11.04 2.07
C LEU A 153 -7.96 10.37 3.22
N GLU A 154 -8.63 10.04 4.33
CA GLU A 154 -8.02 9.33 5.46
C GLU A 154 -7.49 7.94 5.05
N HIS A 155 -8.23 7.21 4.20
CA HIS A 155 -7.77 5.93 3.66
C HIS A 155 -6.54 6.08 2.78
N LEU A 156 -6.47 7.14 1.96
CA LEU A 156 -5.31 7.41 1.13
C LEU A 156 -4.08 7.75 1.97
N GLU A 157 -4.23 8.64 2.96
CA GLU A 157 -3.15 9.01 3.87
C GLU A 157 -2.61 7.80 4.66
N MET A 158 -3.52 6.93 5.13
CA MET A 158 -3.14 5.69 5.82
C MET A 158 -2.34 4.77 4.90
N LEU A 159 -2.78 4.59 3.65
CA LEU A 159 -2.09 3.76 2.68
C LEU A 159 -0.69 4.31 2.37
N GLU A 160 -0.57 5.63 2.21
CA GLU A 160 0.72 6.29 1.95
C GLU A 160 1.69 6.11 3.12
N LYS A 161 1.21 6.28 4.34
CA LYS A 161 2.00 6.06 5.54
C LYS A 161 2.47 4.61 5.68
N GLN A 162 1.59 3.65 5.39
CA GLN A 162 1.94 2.22 5.41
C GLN A 162 2.99 1.88 4.34
N ASN A 163 2.83 2.40 3.12
CA ASN A 163 3.79 2.22 2.04
C ASN A 163 5.16 2.83 2.38
N GLU A 164 5.18 4.04 2.95
CA GLU A 164 6.42 4.69 3.37
C GLU A 164 7.14 3.90 4.49
N GLN A 165 6.38 3.37 5.45
CA GLN A 165 6.92 2.54 6.52
C GLN A 165 7.54 1.23 5.99
N LEU A 166 6.88 0.58 5.02
CA LEU A 166 7.39 -0.62 4.37
C LEU A 166 8.70 -0.35 3.63
N LEU A 167 8.77 0.72 2.84
CA LEU A 167 9.99 1.16 2.14
C LEU A 167 11.16 1.36 3.12
N LYS A 168 10.93 2.10 4.20
CA LYS A 168 11.94 2.32 5.24
C LYS A 168 12.41 1.02 5.88
N SER A 169 11.51 0.08 6.12
CA SER A 169 11.85 -1.21 6.73
C SER A 169 12.71 -2.10 5.83
N CYS A 170 12.44 -2.12 4.52
CA CYS A 170 13.24 -2.88 3.55
C CYS A 170 14.67 -2.33 3.46
N HIS A 171 14.84 -0.99 3.46
CA HIS A 171 16.16 -0.36 3.40
C HIS A 171 16.99 -0.60 4.67
N ALA A 172 16.35 -0.68 5.84
CA ALA A 172 17.03 -0.97 7.10
C ALA A 172 17.59 -2.40 7.16
N VAL A 173 16.89 -3.38 6.58
CA VAL A 173 17.34 -4.77 6.53
C VAL A 173 18.57 -4.91 5.64
N SER A 174 18.58 -4.29 4.46
CA SER A 174 19.69 -4.34 3.51
C SER A 174 20.98 -3.70 4.06
N HIS A 175 20.87 -2.63 4.85
CA HIS A 175 22.01 -2.02 5.55
C HIS A 175 22.65 -2.93 6.61
N SER A 176 21.89 -3.87 7.18
CA SER A 176 22.39 -4.83 8.17
C SER A 176 23.09 -6.04 7.54
N GLN A 177 22.68 -6.45 6.33
CA GLN A 177 23.27 -7.59 5.61
C GLN A 177 24.52 -7.23 4.80
N GLY A 178 24.71 -5.96 4.40
CA GLY A 178 25.90 -5.50 3.68
C GLY A 178 27.18 -5.40 4.52
N LYS A 179 27.10 -5.51 5.86
CA LYS A 179 28.26 -5.53 6.77
C LYS A 179 28.72 -6.96 7.08
N GLY A 180 29.05 -7.73 6.04
CA GLY A 180 29.88 -8.92 6.21
C GLY A 180 31.33 -8.47 6.48
N ASN A 181 31.75 -8.46 7.74
CA ASN A 181 33.13 -8.18 8.15
C ASN A 181 34.12 -9.09 7.39
N PRO A 182 35.03 -8.56 6.55
CA PRO A 182 36.13 -9.33 6.01
C PRO A 182 37.32 -9.23 6.97
N ALA A 183 37.15 -9.75 8.19
CA ALA A 183 38.24 -9.78 9.16
C ALA A 183 38.06 -11.01 10.06
N ASP A 184 38.66 -12.13 9.63
CA ASP A 184 39.64 -12.83 10.47
C ASP A 184 40.26 -14.00 9.70
N GLY A 185 41.40 -13.71 9.08
CA GLY A 185 42.38 -14.73 8.73
C GLY A 185 43.18 -15.11 9.98
N GLN A 186 42.62 -15.94 10.85
CA GLN A 186 43.40 -16.71 11.81
C GLN A 186 43.13 -18.20 11.63
N THR A 187 44.13 -18.87 11.05
CA THR A 187 44.28 -20.32 11.05
C THR A 187 44.37 -20.84 12.48
N GLY A 188 43.31 -21.50 12.95
CA GLY A 188 43.26 -22.24 14.21
C GLY A 188 42.54 -23.56 14.00
N SER A 189 43.33 -24.63 13.93
CA SER A 189 42.92 -26.04 13.86
C SER A 189 41.83 -26.40 14.89
N ARG A 190 40.67 -26.93 14.45
CA ARG A 190 39.90 -27.98 15.15
C ARG A 190 38.66 -28.45 14.38
N ASP A 191 38.32 -29.71 14.62
CA ASP A 191 37.35 -30.58 13.94
C ASP A 191 35.86 -30.18 14.03
N GLY A 192 35.13 -30.38 12.92
CA GLY A 192 33.65 -30.54 12.79
C GLY A 192 32.76 -29.36 13.24
N PRO A 193 31.42 -29.33 12.97
CA PRO A 193 30.55 -30.41 12.46
C PRO A 193 29.47 -30.00 11.39
N GLN A 194 28.75 -31.04 10.92
CA GLN A 194 27.34 -31.11 10.48
C GLN A 194 26.75 -30.10 9.47
N ALA A 195 26.48 -30.63 8.27
CA ALA A 195 25.46 -30.14 7.36
C ALA A 195 24.08 -30.12 8.06
N SER A 196 23.52 -28.93 8.22
CA SER A 196 22.15 -28.72 8.70
C SER A 196 21.25 -28.49 7.50
N ASN A 197 20.62 -29.56 7.01
CA ASN A 197 19.50 -29.48 6.09
C ASN A 197 18.26 -29.06 6.88
N SER A 198 17.86 -27.79 6.81
CA SER A 198 16.53 -27.35 7.23
C SER A 198 15.51 -27.69 6.14
N CYS A 199 14.94 -28.89 6.22
CA CYS A 199 13.76 -29.28 5.48
C CYS A 199 12.55 -28.53 6.05
N VAL A 200 11.96 -27.66 5.23
CA VAL A 200 10.71 -26.95 5.52
C VAL A 200 9.56 -27.98 5.54
N LYS A 201 8.96 -28.21 6.72
CA LYS A 201 7.68 -28.91 6.83
C LYS A 201 6.58 -27.98 6.33
N LEU A 202 6.03 -28.28 5.15
CA LEU A 202 4.72 -27.81 4.72
C LEU A 202 3.64 -28.48 5.58
N GLN A 203 3.03 -27.72 6.48
CA GLN A 203 1.73 -28.06 7.04
C GLN A 203 0.67 -27.36 6.18
N ASN A 204 0.01 -28.12 5.32
CA ASN A 204 -1.28 -27.71 4.77
C ASN A 204 -2.36 -27.98 5.80
N ALA A 205 -3.02 -26.92 6.26
CA ALA A 205 -4.28 -26.97 6.97
C ALA A 205 -5.27 -26.04 6.25
N ASN A 206 -6.05 -26.63 5.36
CA ASN A 206 -7.49 -26.43 5.09
C ASN A 206 -7.84 -26.95 3.69
#